data_AF-A0A3D3HYK7-F1
#
_entry.id   AF-A0A3D3HYK7-F1
#
_cell.length_a   1.000
_cell.length_b   1.000
_cell.length_c   1.000
_cell.angle_alpha   90.00
_cell.angle_beta   90.00
_cell.angle_gamma   90.00
#
_symmetry.space_group_name_H-M   'P 1'
#
loop_
_entity.id
_entity.type
_entity.pdbx_description
1 polymer ?
#
loop_
_entity_poly.entity_id
_entity_poly.type
_entity_poly.pdbx_seq_one_letter_code
_entity_poly.pdbx_strand_id
1 'polypeptide(L)'
;MGLAREGIEIARNTRDSNWLTLSQWDAGLKGPNNWPIAFPRIDVSSNATSMSFYFPNAAADWNYSNIICGGVACSNVYLSSSQYLQGGSFGGGDTQFSRLMYVNVICQNAGGAEKIAGNSEQAACGQVGSTVAAYPAKVGARVISEVRWPNSSATAHKVILEERLYDWRWF
;
A
#
# COMPACT_ATOMS: atom_id res chain seq x y z
N MET A 1 -9.14 9.63 12.03
CA MET A 1 -8.07 8.61 12.17
C MET A 1 -8.47 7.22 11.65
N GLY A 2 -9.75 6.82 11.62
CA GLY A 2 -10.16 5.47 11.18
C GLY A 2 -9.68 5.06 9.78
N LEU A 3 -9.85 5.93 8.77
CA LEU A 3 -9.51 5.64 7.37
C LEU A 3 -8.04 5.30 7.10
N ALA A 4 -7.12 6.03 7.75
CA ALA A 4 -5.68 5.75 7.59
C ALA A 4 -5.32 4.42 8.27
N ARG A 5 -5.94 4.13 9.42
CA ARG A 5 -5.71 2.88 10.14
C ARG A 5 -6.25 1.69 9.35
N GLU A 6 -7.43 1.81 8.76
CA GLU A 6 -8.03 0.76 7.93
C GLU A 6 -7.07 0.29 6.81
N GLY A 7 -6.40 1.21 6.12
CA GLY A 7 -5.41 0.85 5.10
C GLY A 7 -4.26 0.01 5.66
N ILE A 8 -3.75 0.37 6.83
CA ILE A 8 -2.72 -0.37 7.53
C ILE A 8 -3.21 -1.76 7.96
N GLU A 9 -4.42 -1.85 8.51
CA GLU A 9 -5.01 -3.14 8.92
C GLU A 9 -5.22 -4.09 7.74
N ILE A 10 -5.59 -3.58 6.56
CA ILE A 10 -5.69 -4.39 5.33
C ILE A 10 -4.33 -4.95 4.92
N ALA A 11 -3.26 -4.14 4.98
CA ALA A 11 -1.91 -4.61 4.70
C ALA A 11 -1.45 -5.66 5.73
N ARG A 12 -1.71 -5.43 7.02
CA ARG A 12 -1.41 -6.40 8.09
C ARG A 12 -2.17 -7.71 7.89
N ASN A 13 -3.47 -7.64 7.61
CA ASN A 13 -4.32 -8.81 7.36
C ASN A 13 -3.82 -9.62 6.15
N THR A 14 -3.40 -8.93 5.08
CA THR A 14 -2.82 -9.58 3.90
C THR A 14 -1.54 -10.35 4.28
N ARG A 15 -0.63 -9.71 5.02
CA ARG A 15 0.62 -10.32 5.52
C ARG A 15 0.35 -11.55 6.39
N ASP A 16 -0.55 -11.44 7.36
CA ASP A 16 -0.84 -12.51 8.32
C ASP A 16 -1.61 -13.66 7.68
N SER A 17 -2.54 -13.36 6.76
CA SER A 17 -3.24 -14.40 5.99
C SER A 17 -2.27 -15.24 5.17
N ASN A 18 -1.26 -14.63 4.56
CA ASN A 18 -0.22 -15.38 3.83
C ASN A 18 0.58 -16.31 4.74
N TRP A 19 0.87 -15.89 5.98
CA TRP A 19 1.54 -16.76 6.94
C TRP A 19 0.71 -17.97 7.31
N LEU A 20 -0.58 -17.76 7.56
CA LEU A 20 -1.50 -18.83 7.93
C LEU A 20 -1.66 -19.85 6.81
N THR A 21 -1.51 -19.43 5.55
CA THR A 21 -1.62 -20.31 4.36
C THR A 21 -0.28 -20.85 3.86
N LEU A 22 0.83 -20.60 4.58
CA LEU A 22 2.19 -20.99 4.17
C LEU A 22 2.62 -20.43 2.80
N SER A 23 2.00 -19.32 2.39
CA SER A 23 2.35 -18.61 1.16
C SER A 23 3.50 -17.63 1.41
N GLN A 24 4.04 -17.05 0.33
CA GLN A 24 5.00 -15.97 0.44
C GLN A 24 4.35 -14.79 1.21
N TRP A 25 4.98 -14.31 2.28
CA TRP A 25 4.36 -13.38 3.23
C TRP A 25 3.95 -12.04 2.62
N ASP A 26 4.70 -11.58 1.62
CA ASP A 26 4.45 -10.33 0.90
C ASP A 26 3.58 -10.51 -0.35
N ALA A 27 3.02 -11.70 -0.58
CA ALA A 27 2.06 -11.91 -1.66
C ALA A 27 0.87 -10.94 -1.50
N GLY A 28 0.54 -10.19 -2.55
CA GLY A 28 -0.49 -9.14 -2.46
C GLY A 28 -0.08 -7.89 -1.68
N LEU A 29 1.14 -7.83 -1.11
CA LEU A 29 1.75 -6.58 -0.60
C LEU A 29 2.64 -5.90 -1.63
N LYS A 30 2.67 -6.42 -2.85
CA LYS A 30 3.61 -6.01 -3.88
C LYS A 30 2.88 -5.93 -5.21
N GLY A 31 2.94 -4.77 -5.85
CA GLY A 31 2.37 -4.59 -7.18
C GLY A 31 3.18 -5.32 -8.26
N PRO A 32 2.59 -5.55 -9.44
CA PRO A 32 3.35 -5.96 -10.63
C PRO A 32 4.54 -5.01 -10.81
N ASN A 33 5.74 -5.52 -11.08
CA ASN A 33 6.96 -4.72 -11.20
C ASN A 33 7.41 -3.96 -9.91
N ASN A 34 7.02 -4.41 -8.72
CA ASN A 34 7.53 -3.96 -7.41
C ASN A 34 7.12 -2.53 -7.04
N TRP A 35 5.88 -2.20 -7.32
CA TRP A 35 5.40 -0.84 -7.19
C TRP A 35 4.99 -0.44 -5.80
N PRO A 36 5.34 0.78 -5.38
CA PRO A 36 5.05 1.21 -4.04
C PRO A 36 3.58 1.56 -3.83
N ILE A 37 2.85 2.01 -4.84
CA ILE A 37 1.52 2.56 -4.59
C ILE A 37 0.46 1.49 -4.63
N ALA A 38 -0.30 1.42 -3.55
CA ALA A 38 -1.41 0.52 -3.39
C ALA A 38 -2.70 1.29 -3.11
N PHE A 39 -3.81 0.62 -3.39
CA PHE A 39 -5.15 1.05 -3.08
C PHE A 39 -5.82 -0.10 -2.33
N PRO A 40 -6.21 0.09 -1.06
CA PRO A 40 -6.94 -0.94 -0.33
C PRO A 40 -8.28 -1.19 -1.01
N ARG A 41 -8.65 -2.47 -1.10
CA ARG A 41 -9.91 -2.95 -1.64
C ARG A 41 -10.62 -3.76 -0.59
N ILE A 42 -11.93 -3.56 -0.53
CA ILE A 42 -12.86 -4.37 0.24
C ILE A 42 -13.87 -4.88 -0.77
N ASP A 43 -13.91 -6.19 -0.95
CA ASP A 43 -15.00 -6.85 -1.66
C ASP A 43 -16.15 -7.03 -0.69
N VAL A 44 -17.17 -6.18 -0.83
CA VAL A 44 -18.36 -6.18 0.04
C VAL A 44 -19.18 -7.48 -0.07
N SER A 45 -19.05 -8.23 -1.17
CA SER A 45 -19.83 -9.47 -1.37
C SER A 45 -19.23 -10.65 -0.62
N SER A 46 -17.89 -10.72 -0.55
CA SER A 46 -17.15 -11.78 0.12
C SER A 46 -16.57 -11.36 1.48
N ASN A 47 -16.70 -10.09 1.85
CA ASN A 47 -16.03 -9.45 2.98
C ASN A 47 -14.49 -9.67 2.96
N ALA A 48 -13.92 -9.85 1.77
CA ALA A 48 -12.49 -10.04 1.59
C ALA A 48 -11.78 -8.69 1.42
N THR A 49 -10.62 -8.55 2.06
CA THR A 49 -9.78 -7.37 1.93
C THR A 49 -8.54 -7.70 1.10
N SER A 50 -8.13 -6.78 0.23
CA SER A 50 -6.91 -6.94 -0.57
C SER A 50 -6.27 -5.59 -0.85
N MET A 51 -5.06 -5.60 -1.41
CA MET A 51 -4.46 -4.40 -2.00
C MET A 51 -4.42 -4.52 -3.50
N SER A 52 -4.94 -3.52 -4.19
CA SER A 52 -4.80 -3.34 -5.63
C SER A 52 -3.64 -2.40 -5.93
N PHE A 53 -2.91 -2.68 -7.00
CA PHE A 53 -1.80 -1.86 -7.47
C PHE A 53 -2.12 -1.42 -8.91
N TYR A 54 -1.89 -0.16 -9.26
CA TYR A 54 -2.31 0.38 -10.56
C TYR A 54 -1.23 1.25 -11.23
N PHE A 55 -1.17 1.22 -12.58
CA PHE A 55 -0.17 1.86 -13.48
C PHE A 55 -0.54 3.32 -13.84
N PRO A 56 0.38 4.24 -14.24
CA PRO A 56 1.67 3.98 -14.92
C PRO A 56 2.87 4.85 -14.46
N ASN A 57 4.06 4.36 -14.77
CA ASN A 57 5.31 5.10 -15.02
C ASN A 57 5.38 6.58 -14.59
N ALA A 58 5.67 6.82 -13.32
CA ALA A 58 6.40 7.98 -12.80
C ALA A 58 6.47 7.85 -11.28
N ALA A 59 7.28 8.70 -10.63
CA ALA A 59 7.23 8.91 -9.19
C ALA A 59 5.82 9.36 -8.78
N ALA A 60 4.92 8.42 -8.56
CA ALA A 60 3.53 8.72 -8.33
C ALA A 60 3.35 9.28 -6.91
N ASP A 61 3.19 10.58 -6.87
CA ASP A 61 2.75 11.35 -5.71
C ASP A 61 1.26 11.68 -5.92
N TRP A 62 0.64 12.31 -4.95
CA TRP A 62 -0.69 12.94 -5.03
C TRP A 62 -0.90 13.88 -6.23
N ASN A 63 0.17 14.25 -6.94
CA ASN A 63 0.13 14.96 -8.22
C ASN A 63 -0.44 14.11 -9.37
N TYR A 64 -0.60 12.79 -9.19
CA TYR A 64 -1.21 11.88 -10.16
C TYR A 64 -2.68 11.57 -9.81
N SER A 65 -3.49 12.62 -9.59
CA SER A 65 -4.96 12.52 -9.55
C SER A 65 -5.58 11.89 -10.82
N ASN A 66 -4.78 11.68 -11.87
CA ASN A 66 -5.18 11.07 -13.14
C ASN A 66 -5.11 9.54 -13.14
N ILE A 67 -4.76 8.88 -12.02
CA ILE A 67 -4.83 7.42 -11.96
C ILE A 67 -6.30 7.01 -11.86
N ILE A 68 -6.88 6.53 -12.96
CA ILE A 68 -8.30 6.18 -13.05
C ILE A 68 -8.52 4.68 -12.80
N CYS A 69 -9.34 4.37 -11.80
CA CYS A 69 -9.88 3.04 -11.50
C CYS A 69 -11.37 3.04 -11.84
N GLY A 70 -11.80 2.30 -12.85
CA GLY A 70 -13.24 2.15 -13.15
C GLY A 70 -13.97 3.48 -13.41
N GLY A 71 -13.32 4.41 -14.13
CA GLY A 71 -13.90 5.70 -14.53
C GLY A 71 -13.73 6.85 -13.53
N VAL A 72 -13.14 6.62 -12.35
CA VAL A 72 -12.90 7.64 -11.31
C VAL A 72 -11.47 7.55 -10.77
N ALA A 73 -10.97 8.57 -10.06
CA ALA A 73 -9.64 8.53 -9.47
C ALA A 73 -9.52 7.40 -8.43
N CYS A 74 -8.46 6.59 -8.50
CA CYS A 74 -8.23 5.45 -7.60
C CYS A 74 -8.05 5.86 -6.13
N SER A 75 -7.67 7.12 -5.89
CA SER A 75 -7.54 7.70 -4.56
C SER A 75 -8.88 8.05 -3.92
N ASN A 76 -9.97 8.15 -4.69
CA ASN A 76 -11.28 8.52 -4.16
C ASN A 76 -11.80 7.50 -3.15
N VAL A 77 -12.37 8.02 -2.06
CA VAL A 77 -13.04 7.22 -1.05
C VAL A 77 -14.55 7.50 -1.13
N TYR A 78 -15.33 6.44 -1.14
CA TYR A 78 -16.79 6.43 -1.21
C TYR A 78 -17.36 5.88 0.08
N LEU A 79 -18.57 6.30 0.46
CA LEU A 79 -19.29 5.73 1.59
C LEU A 79 -20.44 4.85 1.07
N SER A 80 -20.41 3.56 1.37
CA SER A 80 -21.48 2.62 1.01
C SER A 80 -21.79 1.74 2.21
N SER A 81 -23.08 1.61 2.57
CA SER A 81 -23.53 0.75 3.67
C SER A 81 -22.73 0.93 4.98
N SER A 82 -22.39 2.18 5.32
CA SER A 82 -21.56 2.56 6.48
C SER A 82 -20.08 2.13 6.43
N GLN A 83 -19.58 1.74 5.26
CA GLN A 83 -18.17 1.39 5.04
C GLN A 83 -17.53 2.34 4.04
N TYR A 84 -16.26 2.68 4.28
CA TYR A 84 -15.49 3.53 3.38
C TYR A 84 -14.76 2.67 2.36
N LEU A 85 -15.24 2.72 1.11
CA LEU A 85 -14.73 1.94 0.01
C LEU A 85 -13.79 2.79 -0.85
N GLN A 86 -12.81 2.17 -1.49
CA GLN A 86 -11.88 2.86 -2.36
C GLN A 86 -11.81 2.15 -3.72
N GLY A 87 -11.83 2.94 -4.80
CA GLY A 87 -11.85 2.46 -6.19
C GLY A 87 -13.17 2.68 -6.91
N GLY A 88 -13.16 2.53 -8.24
CA GLY A 88 -14.32 2.76 -9.08
C GLY A 88 -15.22 1.56 -9.27
N SER A 89 -16.50 1.88 -9.47
CA SER A 89 -17.68 1.01 -9.62
C SER A 89 -18.36 0.51 -8.34
N PHE A 90 -18.03 1.07 -7.16
CA PHE A 90 -18.83 0.81 -5.97
C PHE A 90 -19.98 1.82 -5.89
N GLY A 91 -21.23 1.34 -5.86
CA GLY A 91 -22.38 2.17 -5.55
C GLY A 91 -22.22 2.74 -4.14
N GLY A 92 -22.18 4.06 -4.02
CA GLY A 92 -21.95 4.74 -2.74
C GLY A 92 -22.02 6.26 -2.92
N GLY A 93 -22.14 6.98 -1.80
CA GLY A 93 -22.06 8.43 -1.79
C GLY A 93 -20.61 8.90 -1.93
N ASP A 94 -20.41 9.96 -2.71
CA ASP A 94 -19.13 10.67 -2.76
C ASP A 94 -18.73 11.16 -1.38
N THR A 95 -17.43 11.10 -1.08
CA THR A 95 -16.87 11.70 0.13
C THR A 95 -15.76 12.68 -0.25
N GLN A 96 -15.47 13.61 0.65
CA GLN A 96 -14.35 14.54 0.50
C GLN A 96 -12.97 13.88 0.73
N PHE A 97 -12.95 12.62 1.16
CA PHE A 97 -11.72 11.94 1.52
C PHE A 97 -11.09 11.30 0.30
N SER A 98 -9.76 11.34 0.28
CA SER A 98 -8.93 10.58 -0.64
C SER A 98 -7.88 9.83 0.15
N ARG A 99 -7.45 8.66 -0.33
CA ARG A 99 -6.44 7.83 0.33
C ARG A 99 -5.43 7.28 -0.68
N LEU A 100 -4.15 7.31 -0.34
CA LEU A 100 -3.09 6.60 -1.03
C LEU A 100 -2.30 5.75 -0.05
N MET A 101 -1.95 4.54 -0.46
CA MET A 101 -1.04 3.69 0.29
C MET A 101 0.31 3.62 -0.42
N TYR A 102 1.38 3.57 0.36
CA TYR A 102 2.73 3.28 -0.11
C TYR A 102 3.26 2.03 0.59
N VAL A 103 3.82 1.10 -0.16
CA VAL A 103 4.36 -0.17 0.31
C VAL A 103 5.78 -0.32 -0.23
N ASN A 104 6.75 -0.13 0.65
CA ASN A 104 8.18 -0.23 0.32
C ASN A 104 8.80 -1.41 1.03
N VAL A 105 9.52 -2.26 0.31
CA VAL A 105 10.21 -3.40 0.93
C VAL A 105 11.34 -2.91 1.85
N ILE A 106 11.52 -3.64 2.95
CA ILE A 106 12.62 -3.48 3.89
C ILE A 106 13.65 -4.54 3.56
N CYS A 107 14.86 -4.08 3.22
CA CYS A 107 16.00 -4.93 2.91
C CYS A 107 16.98 -4.93 4.08
N GLN A 108 17.65 -6.05 4.31
CA GLN A 108 18.65 -6.21 5.36
C GLN A 108 19.98 -6.71 4.78
N ASN A 109 21.09 -6.15 5.28
CA ASN A 109 22.44 -6.61 4.97
C ASN A 109 22.90 -7.76 5.90
N ALA A 110 24.04 -8.37 5.57
CA ALA A 110 24.61 -9.45 6.38
C ALA A 110 24.98 -9.02 7.82
N GLY A 111 25.14 -7.72 8.07
CA GLY A 111 25.39 -7.15 9.39
C GLY A 111 24.12 -6.77 10.16
N GLY A 112 22.93 -7.09 9.64
CA GLY A 112 21.64 -6.80 10.27
C GLY A 112 21.11 -5.38 10.06
N ALA A 113 21.83 -4.51 9.34
CA ALA A 113 21.36 -3.16 9.06
C ALA A 113 20.21 -3.19 8.04
N GLU A 114 19.19 -2.38 8.29
CA GLU A 114 17.99 -2.30 7.46
C GLU A 114 17.97 -1.05 6.58
N LYS A 115 17.36 -1.17 5.40
CA LYS A 115 17.10 -0.07 4.48
C LYS A 115 15.70 -0.21 3.88
N ILE A 116 14.97 0.90 3.78
CA ILE A 116 13.76 0.99 2.96
C ILE A 116 14.18 1.13 1.50
N ALA A 117 13.76 0.20 0.64
CA ALA A 117 14.09 0.25 -0.77
C ALA A 117 13.39 1.42 -1.47
N GLY A 118 14.15 2.18 -2.27
CA GLY A 118 13.60 3.14 -3.21
C GLY A 118 12.85 2.46 -4.36
N ASN A 119 12.15 3.23 -5.18
CA ASN A 119 11.28 2.69 -6.25
C ASN A 119 12.01 1.73 -7.22
N SER A 120 13.24 2.06 -7.62
CA SER A 120 14.08 1.22 -8.51
C SER A 120 14.71 0.02 -7.80
N GLU A 121 14.74 0.00 -6.47
CA GLU A 121 15.42 -0.98 -5.64
C GLU A 121 14.47 -2.07 -5.12
N GLN A 122 13.16 -1.84 -5.22
CA GLN A 122 12.13 -2.74 -4.70
C GLN A 122 12.20 -4.15 -5.30
N ALA A 123 12.66 -4.27 -6.55
CA ALA A 123 12.89 -5.53 -7.26
C ALA A 123 14.19 -6.23 -6.86
N ALA A 124 15.18 -5.45 -6.47
CA ALA A 124 16.57 -5.84 -6.30
C ALA A 124 16.85 -6.41 -4.90
N CYS A 125 16.00 -6.06 -3.94
CA CYS A 125 15.95 -6.66 -2.60
C CYS A 125 15.64 -8.17 -2.67
N GLY A 126 16.49 -9.04 -2.13
CA GLY A 126 16.29 -10.50 -2.30
C GLY A 126 17.02 -11.12 -3.50
N GLN A 127 17.69 -10.32 -4.33
CA GLN A 127 18.34 -10.79 -5.56
C GLN A 127 19.87 -10.75 -5.46
N VAL A 128 20.53 -11.88 -5.75
CA VAL A 128 21.98 -11.98 -5.81
C VAL A 128 22.50 -11.17 -7.01
N GLY A 129 23.46 -10.27 -6.79
CA GLY A 129 24.10 -9.47 -7.85
C GLY A 129 23.38 -8.17 -8.27
N SER A 130 22.36 -7.73 -7.52
CA SER A 130 21.66 -6.46 -7.80
C SER A 130 22.43 -5.22 -7.31
N THR A 131 22.01 -4.01 -7.70
CA THR A 131 22.55 -2.75 -7.12
C THR A 131 22.28 -2.60 -5.62
N VAL A 132 21.39 -3.45 -5.07
CA VAL A 132 21.09 -3.59 -3.65
C VAL A 132 21.84 -4.81 -3.07
N ALA A 133 22.87 -5.34 -3.73
CA ALA A 133 23.61 -6.53 -3.31
C ALA A 133 24.15 -6.46 -1.87
N ALA A 134 24.36 -5.25 -1.33
CA ALA A 134 24.70 -5.08 0.07
C ALA A 134 23.59 -5.52 1.03
N TYR A 135 22.32 -5.50 0.62
CA TYR A 135 21.13 -5.87 1.40
C TYR A 135 20.36 -7.03 0.73
N PRO A 136 20.91 -8.26 0.76
CA PRO A 136 20.38 -9.38 -0.01
C PRO A 136 19.08 -9.95 0.57
N ALA A 137 18.73 -9.68 1.84
CA ALA A 137 17.56 -10.26 2.47
C ALA A 137 16.38 -9.29 2.43
N LYS A 138 15.20 -9.75 2.02
CA LYS A 138 13.93 -9.04 2.21
C LYS A 138 13.34 -9.47 3.55
N VAL A 139 13.20 -8.54 4.48
CA VAL A 139 12.81 -8.83 5.87
C VAL A 139 11.48 -8.19 6.30
N GLY A 140 10.90 -7.33 5.45
CA GLY A 140 9.65 -6.68 5.78
C GLY A 140 9.17 -5.71 4.71
N ALA A 141 8.11 -4.98 5.04
CA ALA A 141 7.52 -3.93 4.23
C ALA A 141 7.15 -2.74 5.13
N ARG A 142 7.59 -1.55 4.75
CA ARG A 142 7.10 -0.28 5.27
C ARG A 142 5.83 0.09 4.52
N VAL A 143 4.74 0.22 5.26
CA VAL A 143 3.42 0.58 4.75
C VAL A 143 3.08 1.97 5.28
N ILE A 144 2.72 2.87 4.37
CA ILE A 144 2.23 4.21 4.71
C ILE A 144 0.79 4.31 4.21
N SER A 145 -0.12 4.79 5.05
CA SER A 145 -1.45 5.21 4.66
C SER A 145 -1.58 6.72 4.80
N GLU A 146 -1.72 7.42 3.68
CA GLU A 146 -1.99 8.85 3.67
C GLU A 146 -3.44 9.10 3.26
N VAL A 147 -4.17 9.83 4.10
CA VAL A 147 -5.53 10.27 3.84
C VAL A 147 -5.55 11.79 3.77
N ARG A 148 -6.13 12.35 2.70
CA ARG A 148 -6.31 13.79 2.51
C ARG A 148 -7.77 14.17 2.37
N TRP A 149 -8.11 15.39 2.77
CA TRP A 149 -9.41 16.01 2.50
C TRP A 149 -9.25 17.52 2.38
N PRO A 150 -10.12 18.20 1.59
CA PRO A 150 -10.01 19.63 1.37
C PRO A 150 -10.13 20.42 2.67
N ASN A 151 -9.39 21.53 2.71
CA ASN A 151 -9.56 22.64 3.64
C ASN A 151 -10.04 23.84 2.82
N SER A 152 -10.69 24.81 3.46
CA SER A 152 -10.91 26.16 2.93
C SER A 152 -9.65 26.88 2.43
N SER A 153 -8.44 26.42 2.80
CA SER A 153 -7.16 26.92 2.30
C SER A 153 -6.58 26.06 1.17
N ALA A 154 -5.58 26.59 0.45
CA ALA A 154 -4.87 25.88 -0.62
C ALA A 154 -4.11 24.61 -0.17
N THR A 155 -4.11 24.28 1.13
CA THR A 155 -3.44 23.10 1.67
C THR A 155 -4.48 22.12 2.23
N ALA A 156 -4.62 20.97 1.57
CA ALA A 156 -5.49 19.90 2.07
C ALA A 156 -5.05 19.43 3.46
N HIS A 157 -6.02 19.13 4.33
CA HIS A 157 -5.73 18.39 5.56
C HIS A 157 -5.18 17.02 5.20
N LYS A 158 -4.25 16.52 6.01
CA LYS A 158 -3.69 15.17 5.83
C LYS A 158 -3.47 14.46 7.15
N VAL A 159 -3.67 13.14 7.12
CA VAL A 159 -3.26 12.19 8.16
C VAL A 159 -2.39 11.14 7.51
N ILE A 160 -1.23 10.89 8.10
CA ILE A 160 -0.29 9.87 7.65
C ILE A 160 -0.12 8.89 8.80
N LEU A 161 -0.33 7.60 8.53
CA LEU A 161 0.09 6.52 9.41
C LEU A 161 1.16 5.69 8.69
N GLU A 162 2.14 5.23 9.45
CA GLU A 162 3.20 4.37 8.97
C GLU A 162 3.29 3.14 9.87
N GLU A 163 3.49 1.98 9.27
CA GLU A 163 3.78 0.73 9.95
C GLU A 163 4.86 -0.06 9.23
N ARG A 164 5.70 -0.77 9.99
CA ARG A 164 6.66 -1.73 9.44
C ARG A 164 6.13 -3.13 9.71
N LEU A 165 5.75 -3.81 8.64
CA LEU A 165 5.29 -5.20 8.65
C LEU A 165 6.49 -6.10 8.38
N TYR A 166 7.04 -6.69 9.43
CA TYR A 166 8.15 -7.62 9.32
C TYR A 166 7.66 -9.03 8.95
N ASP A 167 8.56 -9.73 8.27
CA ASP A 167 8.53 -11.17 8.10
C ASP A 167 8.86 -11.84 9.45
N TRP A 168 7.88 -11.91 10.34
CA TRP A 168 8.08 -12.35 11.73
C TRP A 168 8.35 -13.85 11.89
N ARG A 169 8.05 -14.70 10.90
CA ARG A 169 8.24 -16.15 11.06
C ARG A 169 9.71 -16.56 10.93
N TRP A 170 10.52 -15.73 10.28
CA TRP A 170 11.94 -15.99 10.06
C TRP A 170 12.84 -15.23 11.04
N PHE A 171 12.28 -14.68 12.13
CA PHE A 171 13.01 -14.16 13.30
C PHE A 171 12.98 -15.14 14.48
#